data_AF-A0A6L7JQL2-F1
#
_entry.id   AF-A0A6L7JQL2-F1
#
_cell.length_a   1.000
_cell.length_b   1.000
_cell.length_c   1.000
_cell.angle_alpha   90.00
_cell.angle_beta   90.00
_cell.angle_gamma   90.00
#
_symmetry.space_group_name_H-M   'P 1'
#
loop_
_entity.id
_entity.type
_entity.pdbx_description
1 polymer ?
#
loop_
_entity_poly.entity_id
_entity_poly.type
_entity_poly.pdbx_seq_one_letter_code
_entity_poly.pdbx_strand_id
1 'polypeptide(L)'
;QDQYLASLKWLDPGHDTTLVRKLGENLREGGHRIYCVWTGNYIARNFDVDHCMPYAAWPCNDLWNLLPSLPRVNQSKGDRLPAPELLEKAKPNILGWWSMAYFGKPDLARRFEDEARSALPVVASVKGTNFPDNLENFFQGVMFQQMVLKRDQQLTEWHTPNLISG
;
A
#
# COMPACT_ATOMS: atom_id res chain seq x y z
N GLN A 1 -2.12 29.16 -28.22
CA GLN A 1 -1.51 29.35 -26.89
C GLN A 1 -2.04 28.35 -25.86
N ASP A 2 -3.08 27.56 -26.18
CA ASP A 2 -3.74 26.65 -25.23
C ASP A 2 -3.14 25.25 -25.10
N GLN A 3 -2.18 24.85 -25.95
CA GLN A 3 -1.55 23.53 -25.88
C GLN A 3 -0.42 23.43 -24.85
N TYR A 4 0.08 24.56 -24.31
CA TYR A 4 1.18 24.55 -23.34
C TYR A 4 0.71 24.31 -21.90
N LEU A 5 -0.57 24.58 -21.62
CA LEU A 5 -1.18 24.38 -20.29
C LEU A 5 -1.63 22.92 -20.05
N ALA A 6 -1.82 22.13 -21.12
CA ALA A 6 -2.15 20.70 -21.00
C ALA A 6 -0.94 19.82 -20.61
N SER A 7 0.28 20.32 -20.85
CA SER A 7 1.55 19.70 -20.41
C SER A 7 1.98 20.10 -19.00
N LEU A 8 1.23 20.99 -18.34
CA LEU A 8 1.37 21.31 -16.92
C LEU A 8 0.32 20.54 -16.10
N LYS A 9 0.20 19.23 -16.36
CA LYS A 9 -0.10 18.34 -15.24
C LYS A 9 1.08 18.49 -14.31
N TRP A 10 0.90 19.30 -13.27
CA TRP A 10 1.71 19.26 -12.08
C TRP A 10 2.02 17.79 -11.80
N LEU A 11 3.25 17.39 -12.10
CA LEU A 11 3.87 16.26 -11.43
C LEU A 11 3.80 16.70 -9.98
N ASP A 12 2.78 16.25 -9.25
CA ASP A 12 2.87 16.22 -7.81
C ASP A 12 4.01 15.23 -7.53
N PRO A 13 5.24 15.69 -7.30
CA PRO A 13 6.37 14.79 -7.09
C PRO A 13 6.16 14.02 -5.78
N GLY A 14 5.16 14.42 -5.00
CA GLY A 14 4.76 13.83 -3.74
C GLY A 14 4.09 12.48 -3.89
N HIS A 15 3.23 12.21 -4.87
CA HIS A 15 2.37 11.01 -4.87
C HIS A 15 2.76 9.96 -5.94
N ASP A 16 4.03 9.54 -5.96
CA ASP A 16 4.52 8.61 -6.99
C ASP A 16 4.18 7.14 -6.67
N THR A 17 3.39 6.52 -7.54
CA THR A 17 3.02 5.10 -7.52
C THR A 17 3.54 4.32 -8.72
N THR A 18 4.33 4.96 -9.59
CA THR A 18 4.68 4.46 -10.92
C THR A 18 5.41 3.12 -10.87
N LEU A 19 6.37 2.97 -9.95
CA LEU A 19 7.13 1.73 -9.79
C LEU A 19 6.22 0.55 -9.44
N VAL A 20 5.36 0.72 -8.44
CA VAL A 20 4.47 -0.34 -7.93
C VAL A 20 3.38 -0.66 -8.95
N ARG A 21 2.90 0.34 -9.69
CA ARG A 21 1.98 0.13 -10.81
C ARG A 21 2.60 -0.74 -11.90
N LYS A 22 3.80 -0.39 -12.37
CA LYS A 22 4.53 -1.19 -13.38
C LYS A 22 4.82 -2.61 -12.87
N LEU A 23 5.17 -2.76 -11.60
CA LEU A 23 5.41 -4.06 -10.99
C LEU A 23 4.14 -4.95 -11.01
N GLY A 24 2.98 -4.38 -10.66
CA GLY A 24 1.71 -5.10 -10.72
C GLY A 24 1.29 -5.46 -12.15
N GLU A 25 1.55 -4.59 -13.12
CA GLU A 25 1.34 -4.87 -14.54
C GLU A 25 2.22 -6.02 -15.03
N ASN A 26 3.51 -5.98 -14.74
CA ASN A 26 4.47 -7.05 -15.09
C ASN A 26 4.09 -8.40 -14.46
N LEU A 27 3.65 -8.40 -13.19
CA LEU A 27 3.17 -9.61 -12.53
C LEU A 27 1.95 -10.20 -13.25
N ARG A 28 1.00 -9.35 -13.65
CA ARG A 28 -0.20 -9.78 -14.39
C ARG A 28 0.16 -10.34 -15.77
N GLU A 29 1.09 -9.71 -16.48
CA GLU A 29 1.62 -10.22 -17.76
C GLU A 29 2.34 -11.56 -17.59
N GLY A 30 3.03 -11.76 -16.46
CA GLY A 30 3.62 -13.03 -16.06
C GLY A 30 2.62 -14.10 -15.60
N GLY A 31 1.31 -13.84 -15.68
CA GLY A 31 0.24 -14.79 -15.34
C GLY A 31 -0.17 -14.80 -13.86
N HIS A 32 0.38 -13.91 -13.03
CA HIS A 32 -0.06 -13.78 -11.64
C HIS A 32 -1.40 -13.06 -11.53
N ARG A 33 -2.21 -13.45 -10.55
CA ARG A 33 -3.47 -12.76 -10.25
C ARG A 33 -3.24 -11.65 -9.24
N ILE A 34 -3.72 -10.45 -9.55
CA ILE A 34 -3.71 -9.31 -8.64
C ILE A 34 -5.06 -9.22 -7.93
N TYR A 35 -5.03 -9.03 -6.62
CA TYR A 35 -6.22 -8.90 -5.77
C TYR A 35 -6.21 -7.54 -5.09
N CYS A 36 -7.40 -6.97 -4.88
CA CYS A 36 -7.54 -5.75 -4.09
C CYS A 36 -7.34 -6.10 -2.61
N VAL A 37 -6.35 -5.49 -1.97
CA VAL A 37 -5.98 -5.84 -0.58
C VAL A 37 -7.14 -5.66 0.41
N TRP A 38 -7.99 -4.65 0.18
CA TRP A 38 -9.09 -4.29 1.06
C TRP A 38 -10.30 -5.21 0.95
N THR A 39 -10.54 -5.79 -0.23
CA THR A 39 -11.75 -6.60 -0.49
C THR A 39 -11.45 -8.08 -0.69
N GLY A 40 -10.20 -8.44 -1.01
CA GLY A 40 -9.83 -9.78 -1.48
C GLY A 40 -10.31 -10.11 -2.89
N ASN A 41 -11.03 -9.21 -3.56
CA ASN A 41 -11.57 -9.45 -4.89
C ASN A 41 -10.47 -9.42 -5.95
N TYR A 42 -10.56 -10.33 -6.92
CA TYR A 42 -9.68 -10.35 -8.09
C TYR A 42 -9.86 -9.10 -8.95
N ILE A 43 -8.75 -8.52 -9.41
CA ILE A 43 -8.76 -7.35 -10.30
C ILE A 43 -8.49 -7.81 -11.74
N ALA A 44 -9.56 -8.00 -12.50
CA ALA A 44 -9.48 -8.51 -13.87
C ALA A 44 -8.94 -7.50 -14.91
N ARG A 45 -9.08 -6.20 -14.63
CA ARG A 45 -8.70 -5.11 -15.54
C ARG A 45 -7.77 -4.13 -14.82
N ASN A 46 -8.14 -2.85 -14.79
CA ASN A 46 -7.33 -1.80 -14.19
C ASN A 46 -7.38 -1.88 -12.66
N PHE A 47 -6.21 -1.73 -12.04
CA PHE A 47 -6.08 -1.55 -10.60
C PHE A 47 -5.49 -0.16 -10.32
N ASP A 48 -5.69 0.31 -9.10
CA ASP A 48 -4.97 1.45 -8.56
C ASP A 48 -3.97 1.00 -7.51
N VAL A 49 -2.96 1.84 -7.29
CA VAL A 49 -2.06 1.73 -6.15
C VAL A 49 -2.58 2.69 -5.09
N ASP A 50 -3.10 2.14 -4.00
CA ASP A 50 -3.55 2.88 -2.83
C ASP A 50 -2.39 3.04 -1.84
N HIS A 51 -2.39 4.16 -1.12
CA HIS A 51 -1.51 4.40 0.00
C HIS A 51 -2.19 3.92 1.29
N CYS A 52 -1.64 2.89 1.92
CA CYS A 52 -2.18 2.29 3.15
C CYS A 52 -2.49 3.36 4.21
N MET A 53 -1.49 4.17 4.55
CA MET A 53 -1.66 5.44 5.25
C MET A 53 -1.91 6.55 4.22
N PRO A 54 -2.97 7.34 4.34
CA PRO A 54 -3.33 8.34 3.35
C PRO A 54 -2.20 9.35 3.18
N TYR A 55 -1.84 9.63 1.92
CA TYR A 55 -0.70 10.48 1.58
C TYR A 55 -0.81 11.88 2.20
N ALA A 56 -2.02 12.44 2.29
CA ALA A 56 -2.29 13.74 2.92
C ALA A 56 -1.88 13.81 4.40
N ALA A 57 -1.88 12.69 5.13
CA ALA A 57 -1.48 12.61 6.53
C ALA A 57 -0.08 12.02 6.74
N TRP A 58 0.38 11.22 5.78
CA TRP A 58 1.67 10.55 5.78
C TRP A 58 2.28 10.53 4.36
N PRO A 59 3.01 11.60 3.97
CA PRO A 59 3.58 11.77 2.63
C PRO A 59 4.70 10.77 2.31
N CYS A 60 4.34 9.50 2.09
CA CYS A 60 5.26 8.38 2.03
C CYS A 60 4.94 7.48 0.83
N ASN A 61 5.89 7.39 -0.10
CA ASN A 61 5.81 6.51 -1.29
C ASN A 61 6.58 5.20 -1.11
N ASP A 62 6.86 4.83 0.13
CA ASP A 62 7.60 3.62 0.44
C ASP A 62 6.79 2.38 0.04
N LEU A 63 7.50 1.33 -0.36
CA LEU A 63 6.93 0.10 -0.89
C LEU A 63 5.96 -0.60 0.08
N TRP A 64 6.16 -0.43 1.39
CA TRP A 64 5.25 -0.94 2.42
C TRP A 64 3.89 -0.23 2.38
N ASN A 65 3.87 1.05 2.01
CA ASN A 65 2.68 1.87 2.01
C ASN A 65 1.87 1.74 0.71
N LEU A 66 2.41 1.10 -0.33
CA LEU A 66 1.80 1.04 -1.67
C LEU A 66 1.15 -0.32 -1.95
N LEU A 67 -0.17 -0.34 -2.11
CA LEU A 67 -0.98 -1.56 -2.16
C LEU A 67 -1.94 -1.59 -3.37
N PRO A 68 -2.18 -2.75 -4.02
CA PRO A 68 -3.12 -2.84 -5.12
C PRO A 68 -4.56 -2.77 -4.61
N SER A 69 -5.36 -1.93 -5.25
CA SER A 69 -6.75 -1.70 -4.90
C SER A 69 -7.63 -1.64 -6.15
N LEU A 70 -8.91 -1.98 -5.98
CA LEU A 70 -9.91 -1.66 -6.99
C LEU A 70 -10.08 -0.14 -7.05
N PRO A 71 -10.15 0.49 -8.25
CA PRO A 71 -10.23 1.94 -8.36
C PRO A 71 -11.38 2.56 -7.56
N ARG A 72 -12.56 1.92 -7.57
CA ARG A 72 -13.71 2.35 -6.77
C ARG A 72 -13.47 2.27 -5.26
N VAL A 73 -12.72 1.28 -4.80
CA VAL A 73 -12.40 1.07 -3.38
C VAL A 73 -11.39 2.14 -2.95
N ASN A 74 -10.35 2.36 -3.76
CA ASN A 74 -9.37 3.43 -3.57
C ASN A 74 -10.04 4.81 -3.47
N GLN A 75 -10.88 5.17 -4.45
CA GLN A 75 -11.67 6.42 -4.38
C GLN A 75 -12.57 6.50 -3.15
N SER A 76 -13.20 5.39 -2.76
CA SER A 76 -14.07 5.35 -1.57
C SER A 76 -13.31 5.45 -0.25
N LYS A 77 -11.99 5.25 -0.24
CA LYS A 77 -11.14 5.49 0.93
C LYS A 77 -10.83 6.99 1.04
N GLY A 78 -10.39 7.63 -0.05
CA GLY A 78 -9.94 9.02 -0.05
C GLY A 78 -8.81 9.24 0.95
N ASP A 79 -8.81 10.39 1.63
CA ASP A 79 -7.79 10.76 2.62
C ASP A 79 -8.03 10.17 4.02
N ARG A 80 -8.95 9.22 4.15
CA ARG A 80 -9.22 8.56 5.44
C ARG A 80 -8.17 7.51 5.78
N LEU A 81 -7.98 7.33 7.08
CA LEU A 81 -7.11 6.32 7.65
C LEU A 81 -7.86 4.98 7.73
N PRO A 82 -7.31 3.85 7.27
CA PRO A 82 -7.92 2.55 7.52
C PRO A 82 -8.10 2.29 9.02
N ALA A 83 -9.27 1.82 9.44
CA ALA A 83 -9.51 1.43 10.82
C ALA A 83 -8.69 0.16 11.19
N PRO A 84 -8.32 -0.04 12.46
CA PRO A 84 -7.55 -1.21 12.90
C PRO A 84 -8.20 -2.55 12.49
N GLU A 85 -9.52 -2.68 12.63
CA GLU A 85 -10.23 -3.92 12.29
C GLU A 85 -10.21 -4.19 10.78
N LEU A 86 -10.21 -3.12 9.97
CA LEU A 86 -10.10 -3.24 8.52
C LEU A 86 -8.68 -3.65 8.12
N LEU A 87 -7.64 -3.11 8.76
CA LEU A 87 -6.26 -3.53 8.53
C LEU A 87 -6.07 -5.01 8.87
N GLU A 88 -6.54 -5.46 10.04
CA GLU A 88 -6.46 -6.87 10.44
C GLU A 88 -7.20 -7.79 9.45
N LYS A 89 -8.37 -7.37 8.95
CA LYS A 89 -9.08 -8.11 7.90
C LYS A 89 -8.30 -8.14 6.57
N ALA A 90 -7.63 -7.06 6.21
CA ALA A 90 -6.84 -6.94 4.98
C ALA A 90 -5.47 -7.61 5.08
N LYS A 91 -5.00 -7.92 6.28
CA LYS A 91 -3.67 -8.46 6.59
C LYS A 91 -3.23 -9.60 5.67
N PRO A 92 -4.01 -10.68 5.45
CA PRO A 92 -3.56 -11.77 4.57
C PRO A 92 -3.28 -11.30 3.14
N ASN A 93 -4.07 -10.35 2.65
CA ASN A 93 -3.90 -9.80 1.30
C ASN A 93 -2.71 -8.84 1.21
N ILE A 94 -2.47 -8.04 2.26
CA ILE A 94 -1.32 -7.12 2.34
C ILE A 94 -0.01 -7.91 2.36
N LEU A 95 0.08 -8.92 3.25
CA LEU A 95 1.24 -9.80 3.33
C LEU A 95 1.46 -10.57 2.02
N GLY A 96 0.37 -11.07 1.43
CA GLY A 96 0.39 -11.75 0.14
C GLY A 96 0.89 -10.85 -0.99
N TRP A 97 0.47 -9.58 -1.00
CA TRP A 97 0.98 -8.59 -1.96
C TRP A 97 2.46 -8.31 -1.77
N TRP A 98 2.89 -7.97 -0.55
CA TRP A 98 4.31 -7.67 -0.28
C TRP A 98 5.21 -8.85 -0.66
N SER A 99 4.82 -10.07 -0.29
CA SER A 99 5.53 -11.27 -0.70
C SER A 99 5.55 -11.41 -2.22
N MET A 100 4.40 -11.42 -2.91
CA MET A 100 4.37 -11.59 -4.38
C MET A 100 5.13 -10.50 -5.14
N ALA A 101 5.02 -9.25 -4.68
CA ALA A 101 5.63 -8.09 -5.33
C ALA A 101 7.16 -8.12 -5.21
N TYR A 102 7.67 -8.39 -4.01
CA TYR A 102 9.09 -8.15 -3.69
C TYR A 102 9.89 -9.43 -3.47
N PHE A 103 9.25 -10.56 -3.14
CA PHE A 103 9.93 -11.86 -3.03
C PHE A 103 10.53 -12.27 -4.38
N GLY A 104 11.75 -12.83 -4.33
CA GLY A 104 12.52 -13.18 -5.52
C GLY A 104 13.15 -12.00 -6.27
N LYS A 105 13.04 -10.77 -5.75
CA LYS A 105 13.65 -9.55 -6.31
C LYS A 105 14.55 -8.89 -5.26
N PRO A 106 15.83 -9.30 -5.12
CA PRO A 106 16.69 -8.93 -4.00
C PRO A 106 16.78 -7.42 -3.73
N ASP A 107 16.87 -6.60 -4.77
CA ASP A 107 16.96 -5.14 -4.63
C ASP A 107 15.67 -4.52 -4.09
N LEU A 108 14.50 -5.01 -4.54
CA LEU A 108 13.20 -4.53 -4.07
C LEU A 108 12.90 -5.04 -2.66
N ALA A 109 13.29 -6.28 -2.33
CA ALA A 109 13.14 -6.81 -0.98
C ALA A 109 13.98 -6.01 0.02
N ARG A 110 15.26 -5.73 -0.30
CA ARG A 110 16.11 -4.86 0.54
C ARG A 110 15.51 -3.47 0.69
N ARG A 111 15.11 -2.84 -0.41
CA ARG A 111 14.49 -1.51 -0.39
C ARG A 111 13.24 -1.47 0.49
N PHE A 112 12.35 -2.45 0.34
CA PHE A 112 11.15 -2.58 1.18
C PHE A 112 11.52 -2.67 2.67
N GLU A 113 12.50 -3.50 3.03
CA GLU A 113 12.94 -3.65 4.42
C GLU A 113 13.53 -2.37 4.97
N ASP A 114 14.40 -1.70 4.22
CA ASP A 114 15.04 -0.45 4.64
C ASP A 114 14.00 0.65 4.87
N GLU A 115 13.10 0.85 3.90
CA GLU A 115 12.00 1.82 4.00
C GLU A 115 11.08 1.51 5.19
N ALA A 116 10.64 0.26 5.34
CA ALA A 116 9.74 -0.15 6.42
C ALA A 116 10.39 -0.01 7.81
N ARG A 117 11.68 -0.33 7.95
CA ARG A 117 12.42 -0.15 9.21
C ARG A 117 12.62 1.31 9.58
N SER A 118 12.79 2.18 8.59
CA SER A 118 12.95 3.62 8.82
C SER A 118 11.63 4.32 9.15
N ALA A 119 10.52 3.90 8.54
CA ALA A 119 9.24 4.58 8.67
C ALA A 119 8.36 4.04 9.80
N LEU A 120 8.40 2.73 10.06
CA LEU A 120 7.49 2.10 11.00
C LEU A 120 8.15 1.96 12.38
N PRO A 121 7.40 2.13 13.47
CA PRO A 121 7.84 1.78 14.81
C PRO A 121 7.85 0.23 14.94
N VAL A 122 8.78 -0.40 14.22
CA VAL A 122 8.97 -1.85 14.26
C VAL A 122 9.54 -2.21 15.63
N VAL A 123 8.90 -3.14 16.33
CA VAL A 123 9.46 -3.68 17.58
C VAL A 123 10.82 -4.28 17.22
N ALA A 124 11.88 -3.72 17.78
CA ALA A 124 13.29 -4.06 17.51
C ALA A 124 13.70 -5.50 17.88
N SER A 125 12.74 -6.43 18.07
CA SER A 125 12.92 -7.68 18.81
C SER A 125 13.12 -8.93 17.96
N VAL A 126 13.07 -8.89 16.63
CA VAL A 126 13.40 -10.08 15.82
C VAL A 126 14.67 -9.85 15.01
N LYS A 127 15.83 -10.01 15.66
CA LYS A 127 17.06 -10.38 14.95
C LYS A 127 16.82 -11.75 14.30
N GLY A 128 17.06 -11.87 12.99
CA GLY A 128 17.29 -13.17 12.35
C GLY A 128 16.17 -13.77 11.50
N THR A 129 15.13 -13.03 11.12
CA THR A 129 14.17 -13.49 10.11
C THR A 129 14.38 -12.75 8.79
N ASN A 130 14.65 -13.52 7.72
CA ASN A 130 14.81 -12.99 6.36
C ASN A 130 13.44 -12.70 5.75
N PHE A 131 13.37 -11.79 4.79
CA PHE A 131 12.20 -11.68 3.92
C PHE A 131 11.86 -13.04 3.27
N PRO A 132 10.60 -13.51 3.30
CA PRO A 132 9.38 -12.85 3.74
C PRO A 132 8.93 -13.21 5.17
N ASP A 133 9.71 -13.96 5.94
CA ASP A 133 9.34 -14.46 7.27
C ASP A 133 9.16 -13.34 8.31
N ASN A 134 9.66 -12.13 8.01
CA ASN A 134 9.55 -10.93 8.82
C ASN A 134 8.36 -10.02 8.46
N LEU A 135 7.55 -10.36 7.45
CA LEU A 135 6.45 -9.50 6.98
C LEU A 135 5.40 -9.19 8.06
N GLU A 136 5.17 -10.14 8.97
CA GLU A 136 4.29 -9.97 10.12
C GLU A 136 4.74 -8.83 11.04
N ASN A 137 6.06 -8.68 11.25
CA ASN A 137 6.61 -7.61 12.09
C ASN A 137 6.40 -6.24 11.45
N PHE A 138 6.54 -6.15 10.13
CA PHE A 138 6.23 -4.92 9.40
C PHE A 138 4.75 -4.58 9.45
N PHE A 139 3.87 -5.58 9.37
CA PHE A 139 2.44 -5.36 9.54
C PHE A 139 2.09 -4.85 10.95
N GLN A 140 2.73 -5.37 12.01
CA GLN A 140 2.59 -4.80 13.36
C GLN A 140 3.05 -3.33 13.40
N GLY A 141 4.16 -3.00 12.74
CA GLY A 141 4.61 -1.61 12.57
C GLY A 141 3.56 -0.72 11.89
N VAL A 142 2.87 -1.23 10.86
CA VAL A 142 1.75 -0.54 10.19
C VAL A 142 0.61 -0.28 11.18
N MET A 143 0.25 -1.26 12.01
CA MET A 143 -0.80 -1.09 13.03
C MET A 143 -0.42 -0.01 14.07
N PHE A 144 0.82 -0.01 14.54
CA PHE A 144 1.30 1.05 15.44
C PHE A 144 1.30 2.42 14.77
N GLN A 145 1.75 2.51 13.52
CA GLN A 145 1.76 3.76 12.77
C GLN A 145 0.34 4.30 12.55
N GLN A 146 -0.63 3.43 12.28
CA GLN A 146 -2.05 3.79 12.22
C GLN A 146 -2.49 4.44 13.53
N MET A 147 -2.20 3.82 14.67
CA MET A 147 -2.60 4.35 15.99
C MET A 147 -1.96 5.71 16.27
N VAL A 148 -0.67 5.88 15.92
CA VAL A 148 0.05 7.15 16.07
C VAL A 148 -0.60 8.25 15.23
N LEU A 149 -0.86 7.99 13.94
CA LEU A 149 -1.50 8.96 13.05
C LEU A 149 -2.91 9.32 13.53
N LYS A 150 -3.69 8.34 13.99
CA LYS A 150 -5.03 8.57 14.54
C LYS A 150 -4.98 9.49 15.76
N ARG A 151 -4.06 9.23 16.70
CA ARG A 151 -3.91 10.01 17.93
C ARG A 151 -3.45 11.43 17.64
N ASP A 152 -2.43 11.59 16.81
CA ASP A 152 -1.74 12.87 16.64
C ASP A 152 -2.47 13.82 15.68
N GLN A 153 -3.22 13.29 14.71
CA GLN A 153 -3.88 14.09 13.67
C GLN A 153 -5.41 14.00 13.69
N GLN A 154 -6.00 13.18 14.59
CA GLN A 154 -7.46 13.00 14.72
C GLN A 154 -8.18 12.65 13.41
N LEU A 155 -7.52 11.87 12.54
CA LEU A 155 -8.02 11.54 11.20
C LEU A 155 -9.35 10.78 11.27
N THR A 156 -10.20 11.00 10.27
CA THR A 156 -11.40 10.19 10.06
C THR A 156 -11.00 8.80 9.62
N GLU A 157 -11.60 7.78 10.24
CA GLU A 157 -11.33 6.38 9.92
C GLU A 157 -12.26 5.85 8.82
N TRP A 158 -11.72 4.91 8.06
CA TRP A 158 -12.40 4.17 7.03
C TRP A 158 -12.55 2.73 7.47
N HIS A 159 -13.80 2.32 7.72
CA HIS A 159 -14.11 1.03 8.34
C HIS A 159 -14.58 -0.03 7.34
N THR A 160 -15.05 0.36 6.16
CA THR A 160 -15.70 -0.57 5.23
C THR A 160 -15.39 -0.23 3.78
N PRO A 161 -14.77 -1.15 3.02
CA PRO A 161 -14.59 -0.99 1.59
C PRO A 161 -15.91 -1.17 0.85
N ASN A 162 -16.11 -0.44 -0.25
CA ASN A 162 -17.32 -0.59 -1.04
C ASN A 162 -17.32 -1.96 -1.78
N LEU A 163 -18.14 -2.90 -1.29
CA LEU A 163 -18.09 -4.32 -1.67
C LEU A 163 -18.84 -4.68 -2.95
N ILE A 164 -19.54 -3.76 -3.61
CA ILE A 164 -20.38 -4.10 -4.77
C ILE A 164 -19.47 -4.70 -5.86
N SER A 165 -19.69 -5.97 -6.17
CA SER A 165 -19.08 -6.72 -7.27
C SER A 165 -19.57 -6.13 -8.58
N GLY A 166 -18.63 -5.78 -9.45
CA GLY A 166 -18.88 -5.48 -10.86
C GLY A 166 -18.30 -6.60 -11.70
#